data_AF-A0A127SR74-F1
#
_entry.id   AF-A0A127SR74-F1
#
_cell.length_a   1.000
_cell.length_b   1.000
_cell.length_c   1.000
_cell.angle_alpha   90.00
_cell.angle_beta   90.00
_cell.angle_gamma   90.00
#
_symmetry.space_group_name_H-M   'P 1'
#
loop_
_entity.id
_entity.type
_entity.pdbx_description
1 polymer ?
#
loop_
_entity_poly.entity_id
_entity_poly.type
_entity_poly.pdbx_seq_one_letter_code
_entity_poly.pdbx_strand_id
1 'polypeptide(L)'
;MGMKAEQWRQIILSFESKKTYDNPFLDVSIWSIFTGPSGRRIRREAYWDGGNTYRIAFAPTETGMWSYRLEAPEETGLSGVQGTIECIPYEGDLAIYRHGFLKVHPSGRYLTYADGTPFFWLGDTHWAFAFGERWDESNHPQMTSMFRGMADRRKEQGYNVYQTNLRSDSWKEHKSRYWKTDATDDVPDVAFYQNELDRRMQYLADLGFINALGFAWSGSIEQGVEHQKHLARYIIARYGALPVVWTLSGEVAGYFPGKPRETAIKGWREVAKYVEKMDGYGTLQTAHYTNERPFADYYYDESWFDFVLNQAGHGDFPINPSWYRAYRKEHGTKPFIEGESLYEYCSTLEENGTRLCTDAMLRRVAYMAVQPIKW
;
A
#
# COMPACT_ATOMS: atom_id res chain seq x y z
N MET A 1 -24.55 -22.56 -10.28
CA MET A 1 -24.53 -21.15 -10.74
C MET A 1 -23.08 -20.71 -10.76
N GLY A 2 -22.63 -20.04 -11.84
CA GLY A 2 -21.27 -19.49 -11.90
C GLY A 2 -21.07 -18.38 -10.87
N MET A 3 -19.83 -18.16 -10.45
CA MET A 3 -19.48 -17.06 -9.56
C MET A 3 -19.60 -15.72 -10.31
N LYS A 4 -20.26 -14.73 -9.71
CA LYS A 4 -20.34 -13.36 -10.25
C LYS A 4 -19.48 -12.42 -9.43
N ALA A 5 -18.87 -11.45 -10.09
CA ALA A 5 -18.05 -10.42 -9.46
C ALA A 5 -18.27 -9.09 -10.19
N GLU A 6 -18.37 -7.98 -9.45
CA GLU A 6 -18.38 -6.66 -10.07
C GLU A 6 -16.98 -6.28 -10.54
N GLN A 7 -16.89 -5.57 -11.66
CA GLN A 7 -15.62 -5.06 -12.19
C GLN A 7 -14.88 -4.24 -11.11
N TRP A 8 -13.57 -4.47 -10.98
CA TRP A 8 -12.66 -3.86 -10.00
C TRP A 8 -12.89 -4.21 -8.53
N ARG A 9 -13.99 -4.90 -8.18
CA ARG A 9 -14.25 -5.37 -6.81
C ARG A 9 -13.54 -6.69 -6.56
N GLN A 10 -12.97 -6.81 -5.37
CA GLN A 10 -12.32 -8.04 -4.94
C GLN A 10 -13.37 -9.14 -4.72
N ILE A 11 -13.03 -10.34 -5.19
CA ILE A 11 -13.56 -11.61 -4.72
C ILE A 11 -12.42 -12.44 -4.14
N ILE A 12 -12.77 -13.39 -3.28
CA ILE A 12 -11.81 -14.33 -2.68
C ILE A 12 -12.25 -15.75 -3.03
N LEU A 13 -11.40 -16.46 -3.78
CA LEU A 13 -11.56 -17.89 -4.03
C LEU A 13 -10.88 -18.68 -2.90
N SER A 14 -11.51 -19.74 -2.42
CA SER A 14 -10.97 -20.59 -1.35
C SER A 14 -10.70 -22.00 -1.86
N PHE A 15 -9.53 -22.53 -1.55
CA PHE A 15 -9.07 -23.84 -1.94
C PHE A 15 -8.47 -24.58 -0.74
N GLU A 16 -8.64 -25.89 -0.69
CA GLU A 16 -8.10 -26.73 0.37
C GLU A 16 -7.02 -27.66 -0.19
N SER A 17 -5.80 -27.56 0.34
CA SER A 17 -4.70 -28.45 -0.02
C SER A 17 -4.89 -29.83 0.64
N LYS A 18 -4.66 -30.90 -0.12
CA LYS A 18 -4.61 -32.27 0.41
C LYS A 18 -3.36 -32.55 1.24
N LYS A 19 -2.31 -31.74 1.08
CA LYS A 19 -1.06 -31.82 1.84
C LYS A 19 -1.01 -30.72 2.90
N THR A 20 -0.65 -31.12 4.12
CA THR A 20 -0.22 -30.24 5.19
C THR A 20 1.29 -30.04 5.09
N TYR A 21 1.76 -28.82 5.33
CA TYR A 21 3.16 -28.42 5.27
C TYR A 21 3.62 -27.96 6.66
N ASP A 22 4.91 -28.12 6.95
CA ASP A 22 5.50 -27.60 8.18
C ASP A 22 5.47 -26.07 8.17
N ASN A 23 5.88 -25.47 7.05
CA ASN A 23 5.68 -24.06 6.74
C ASN A 23 4.73 -23.89 5.55
N PRO A 24 3.42 -23.69 5.78
CA PRO A 24 2.43 -23.58 4.72
C PRO A 24 2.52 -22.29 3.88
N PHE A 25 3.44 -21.38 4.21
CA PHE A 25 3.67 -20.17 3.43
C PHE A 25 4.93 -20.25 2.56
N LEU A 26 6.03 -20.81 3.08
CA LEU A 26 7.30 -20.90 2.34
C LEU A 26 7.49 -22.22 1.59
N ASP A 27 6.94 -23.33 2.10
CA ASP A 27 7.18 -24.67 1.52
C ASP A 27 6.31 -24.96 0.29
N VAL A 28 5.37 -24.07 -0.03
CA VAL A 28 4.46 -24.22 -1.16
C VAL A 28 4.13 -22.87 -1.79
N SER A 29 3.93 -22.91 -3.10
CA SER A 29 3.45 -21.77 -3.88
C SER A 29 2.33 -22.26 -4.78
N ILE A 30 1.17 -21.61 -4.68
CA ILE A 30 -0.02 -21.89 -5.48
C ILE A 30 -0.35 -20.62 -6.23
N TRP A 31 -0.36 -20.69 -7.55
CA TRP A 31 -0.69 -19.57 -8.41
C TRP A 31 -2.00 -19.82 -9.13
N SER A 32 -2.66 -18.74 -9.52
CA SER A 32 -3.73 -18.77 -10.50
C SER A 32 -3.45 -17.79 -11.63
N ILE A 33 -3.73 -18.23 -12.85
CA ILE A 33 -3.74 -17.37 -14.03
C ILE A 33 -5.19 -17.15 -14.41
N PHE A 34 -5.63 -15.91 -14.26
CA PHE A 34 -6.94 -15.44 -14.70
C PHE A 34 -6.82 -14.90 -16.13
N THR A 35 -7.67 -15.38 -17.03
CA THR A 35 -7.74 -14.93 -18.42
C THR A 35 -9.12 -14.33 -18.69
N GLY A 36 -9.14 -13.05 -19.02
CA GLY A 36 -10.36 -12.29 -19.30
C GLY A 36 -10.82 -12.39 -20.75
N PRO A 37 -12.00 -11.84 -21.07
CA PRO A 37 -12.61 -11.92 -22.39
C PRO A 37 -11.76 -11.32 -23.52
N SER A 38 -10.90 -10.34 -23.26
CA SER A 38 -9.98 -9.80 -24.29
C SER A 38 -8.69 -10.62 -24.46
N GLY A 39 -8.53 -11.70 -23.69
CA GLY A 39 -7.27 -12.43 -23.55
C GLY A 39 -6.31 -11.80 -22.53
N ARG A 40 -6.71 -10.74 -21.83
CA ARG A 40 -5.94 -10.17 -20.71
C ARG A 40 -5.64 -11.24 -19.68
N ARG A 41 -4.38 -11.33 -19.24
CA ARG A 41 -3.94 -12.27 -18.21
C ARG A 41 -3.55 -11.53 -16.94
N ILE A 42 -4.06 -11.98 -15.81
CA ILE A 42 -3.69 -11.51 -14.47
C ILE A 42 -3.25 -12.72 -13.67
N ARG A 43 -2.01 -12.72 -13.19
CA ARG A 43 -1.46 -13.81 -12.39
C ARG A 43 -1.48 -13.41 -10.91
N ARG A 44 -2.02 -14.27 -10.05
CA ARG A 44 -2.14 -14.02 -8.61
C ARG A 44 -1.63 -15.22 -7.83
N GLU A 45 -0.88 -14.96 -6.78
CA GLU A 45 -0.49 -15.99 -5.82
C GLU A 45 -1.60 -16.18 -4.77
N ALA A 46 -1.80 -17.42 -4.34
CA ALA A 46 -2.63 -17.73 -3.20
C ALA A 46 -1.88 -17.41 -1.90
N TYR A 47 -2.59 -16.85 -0.92
CA TYR A 47 -2.08 -16.72 0.44
C TYR A 47 -2.61 -17.85 1.31
N TRP A 48 -1.77 -18.38 2.19
CA TRP A 48 -2.19 -19.32 3.23
C TRP A 48 -3.07 -18.61 4.26
N ASP A 49 -4.21 -19.21 4.62
CA ASP A 49 -5.17 -18.60 5.54
C ASP A 49 -5.59 -19.53 6.69
N GLY A 50 -4.66 -20.38 7.13
CA GLY A 50 -4.84 -21.28 8.26
C GLY A 50 -5.20 -22.71 7.86
N GLY A 51 -4.75 -23.68 8.66
CA GLY A 51 -4.93 -25.10 8.38
C GLY A 51 -4.39 -25.47 7.01
N ASN A 52 -5.20 -26.13 6.19
CA ASN A 52 -4.88 -26.46 4.79
C ASN A 52 -5.54 -25.49 3.78
N THR A 53 -5.99 -24.31 4.23
CA THR A 53 -6.73 -23.35 3.40
C THR A 53 -5.79 -22.38 2.70
N TYR A 54 -5.97 -22.24 1.39
CA TYR A 54 -5.29 -21.26 0.55
C TYR A 54 -6.33 -20.43 -0.19
N ARG A 55 -6.15 -19.11 -0.19
CA ARG A 55 -7.10 -18.17 -0.76
C ARG A 55 -6.47 -17.33 -1.84
N ILE A 56 -7.24 -17.01 -2.88
CA ILE A 56 -6.80 -16.17 -3.99
C ILE A 56 -7.72 -14.96 -4.07
N ALA A 57 -7.16 -13.79 -3.76
CA ALA A 57 -7.82 -12.51 -3.95
C ALA A 57 -7.68 -12.06 -5.42
N PHE A 58 -8.81 -11.78 -6.06
CA PHE A 58 -8.89 -11.39 -7.47
C PHE A 58 -9.93 -10.29 -7.70
N ALA A 59 -9.65 -9.34 -8.58
CA ALA A 59 -10.56 -8.28 -9.01
C ALA A 59 -10.59 -8.28 -10.54
N PRO A 60 -11.70 -8.67 -11.19
CA PRO A 60 -11.78 -8.68 -12.64
C PRO A 60 -11.76 -7.25 -13.18
N THR A 61 -11.00 -7.02 -14.25
CA THR A 61 -10.70 -5.66 -14.75
C THR A 61 -11.45 -5.29 -16.03
N GLU A 62 -12.25 -6.22 -16.57
CA GLU A 62 -13.10 -6.06 -17.75
C GLU A 62 -14.34 -6.93 -17.59
N THR A 63 -15.50 -6.43 -18.02
CA THR A 63 -16.78 -7.15 -17.99
C THR A 63 -16.80 -8.32 -18.95
N GLY A 64 -17.43 -9.42 -18.57
CA GLY A 64 -17.53 -10.66 -19.36
C GLY A 64 -16.97 -11.86 -18.62
N MET A 65 -16.84 -12.98 -19.34
CA MET A 65 -16.40 -14.24 -18.75
C MET A 65 -14.89 -14.28 -18.56
N TRP A 66 -14.47 -14.44 -17.32
CA TRP A 66 -13.10 -14.79 -16.94
C TRP A 66 -13.00 -16.29 -16.70
N SER A 67 -11.87 -16.87 -17.08
CA SER A 67 -11.47 -18.23 -16.70
C SER A 67 -10.24 -18.19 -15.81
N TYR A 68 -10.07 -19.17 -14.94
CA TYR A 68 -8.85 -19.33 -14.17
C TYR A 68 -8.36 -20.76 -14.16
N ARG A 69 -7.04 -20.94 -14.03
CA ARG A 69 -6.38 -22.23 -13.85
C ARG A 69 -5.30 -22.12 -12.79
N LEU A 70 -5.28 -23.07 -11.85
CA LEU A 70 -4.28 -23.15 -10.80
C LEU A 70 -2.99 -23.82 -11.29
N GLU A 71 -1.86 -23.26 -10.89
CA GLU A 71 -0.51 -23.83 -11.01
C GLU A 71 -0.02 -24.11 -9.59
N ALA A 72 0.08 -25.39 -9.23
CA ALA A 72 0.46 -25.84 -7.90
C ALA A 72 1.19 -27.20 -7.99
N PRO A 73 2.01 -27.57 -7.00
CA PRO A 73 2.55 -28.93 -6.89
C PRO A 73 1.43 -29.97 -6.85
N GLU A 74 1.61 -31.12 -7.51
CA GLU A 74 0.59 -32.18 -7.64
C GLU A 74 0.06 -32.66 -6.29
N GLU A 75 0.92 -32.74 -5.29
CA GLU A 75 0.58 -33.22 -3.95
C GLU A 75 -0.36 -32.27 -3.18
N THR A 76 -0.52 -31.03 -3.62
CA THR A 76 -1.57 -30.15 -3.10
C THR A 76 -2.97 -30.64 -3.48
N GLY A 77 -3.09 -31.43 -4.56
CA GLY A 77 -4.37 -31.77 -5.17
C GLY A 77 -5.05 -30.60 -5.89
N LEU A 78 -4.36 -29.47 -6.06
CA LEU A 78 -4.87 -28.24 -6.68
C LEU A 78 -4.30 -27.99 -8.08
N SER A 79 -3.32 -28.78 -8.52
CA SER A 79 -2.73 -28.67 -9.87
C SER A 79 -3.81 -28.75 -10.94
N GLY A 80 -3.87 -27.74 -11.82
CA GLY A 80 -4.79 -27.71 -12.95
C GLY A 80 -6.27 -27.49 -12.61
N VAL A 81 -6.63 -27.29 -11.33
CA VAL A 81 -7.99 -26.87 -10.94
C VAL A 81 -8.35 -25.60 -11.70
N GLN A 82 -9.56 -25.57 -12.25
CA GLN A 82 -10.03 -24.49 -13.10
C GLN A 82 -11.47 -24.10 -12.80
N GLY A 83 -11.83 -22.89 -13.19
CA GLY A 83 -13.19 -22.38 -13.03
C GLY A 83 -13.43 -21.13 -13.85
N THR A 84 -14.62 -20.54 -13.68
CA THR A 84 -15.03 -19.33 -14.39
C THR A 84 -15.69 -18.34 -13.44
N ILE A 85 -15.55 -17.06 -13.78
CA ILE A 85 -16.14 -15.92 -13.07
C ILE A 85 -16.80 -15.03 -14.11
N GLU A 86 -18.07 -14.69 -13.92
CA GLU A 86 -18.75 -13.67 -14.72
C GLU A 86 -18.48 -12.31 -14.08
N CYS A 87 -17.70 -11.47 -14.78
CA CYS A 87 -17.49 -10.09 -14.40
C CYS A 87 -18.66 -9.24 -14.92
N ILE A 88 -19.41 -8.62 -14.01
CA ILE A 88 -20.52 -7.72 -14.31
C ILE A 88 -20.10 -6.25 -14.10
N PRO A 89 -20.76 -5.28 -14.75
CA PRO A 89 -20.52 -3.87 -14.48
C PRO A 89 -20.69 -3.54 -12.99
N TYR A 90 -19.86 -2.63 -12.46
CA TYR A 90 -20.09 -2.04 -11.15
C TYR A 90 -21.20 -0.99 -11.25
N GLU A 91 -22.26 -1.14 -10.45
CA GLU A 91 -23.43 -0.22 -10.48
C GLU A 91 -23.41 0.83 -9.38
N GLY A 92 -22.46 0.76 -8.43
CA GLY A 92 -22.38 1.70 -7.31
C GLY A 92 -21.74 3.06 -7.66
N ASP A 93 -21.54 3.88 -6.63
CA ASP A 93 -21.10 5.29 -6.75
C ASP A 93 -19.62 5.56 -6.50
N LEU A 94 -18.84 4.55 -6.10
CA LEU A 94 -17.43 4.75 -5.74
C LEU A 94 -16.56 4.90 -7.00
N ALA A 95 -15.91 6.07 -7.12
CA ALA A 95 -15.09 6.43 -8.27
C ALA A 95 -14.02 5.39 -8.62
N ILE A 96 -13.36 4.81 -7.62
CA ILE A 96 -12.31 3.79 -7.85
C ILE A 96 -12.82 2.54 -8.56
N TYR A 97 -14.08 2.16 -8.36
CA TYR A 97 -14.69 0.99 -9.02
C TYR A 97 -15.44 1.37 -10.31
N ARG A 98 -15.80 2.64 -10.50
CA ARG A 98 -16.30 3.13 -11.80
C ARG A 98 -15.19 3.26 -12.84
N HIS A 99 -14.03 3.75 -12.41
CA HIS A 99 -12.97 4.19 -13.30
C HIS A 99 -11.73 3.26 -13.29
N GLY A 100 -11.63 2.36 -12.30
CA GLY A 100 -10.58 1.35 -12.17
C GLY A 100 -9.29 1.85 -11.49
N PHE A 101 -8.36 0.93 -11.21
CA PHE A 101 -7.15 1.21 -10.43
C PHE A 101 -6.25 2.31 -11.04
N LEU A 102 -5.51 3.01 -10.19
CA LEU A 102 -4.72 4.18 -10.59
C LEU A 102 -3.58 3.84 -11.54
N LYS A 103 -3.22 4.83 -12.35
CA LYS A 103 -2.08 4.83 -13.26
C LYS A 103 -1.40 6.20 -13.27
N VAL A 104 -0.15 6.23 -13.72
CA VAL A 104 0.52 7.47 -14.12
C VAL A 104 -0.01 7.87 -15.49
N HIS A 105 -0.42 9.13 -15.64
CA HIS A 105 -0.81 9.67 -16.94
C HIS A 105 0.39 9.64 -17.91
N PRO A 106 0.21 9.38 -19.22
CA PRO A 106 1.32 9.32 -20.20
C PRO A 106 2.22 10.55 -20.27
N SER A 107 1.76 11.72 -19.79
CA SER A 107 2.61 12.92 -19.69
C SER A 107 3.60 12.89 -18.51
N GLY A 108 3.51 11.89 -17.62
CA GLY A 108 4.37 11.75 -16.44
C GLY A 108 4.14 12.78 -15.33
N ARG A 109 3.00 13.51 -15.33
CA ARG A 109 2.82 14.67 -14.42
C ARG A 109 1.72 14.54 -13.38
N TYR A 110 0.77 13.64 -13.58
CA TYR A 110 -0.39 13.46 -12.71
C TYR A 110 -0.87 12.01 -12.77
N LEU A 111 -1.77 11.67 -11.86
CA LEU A 111 -2.38 10.36 -11.77
C LEU A 111 -3.76 10.38 -12.45
N THR A 112 -4.16 9.23 -12.96
CA THR A 112 -5.51 8.98 -13.48
C THR A 112 -6.02 7.66 -12.94
N TYR A 113 -7.33 7.47 -12.96
CA TYR A 113 -7.92 6.14 -12.91
C TYR A 113 -7.59 5.34 -14.19
N ALA A 114 -7.94 4.05 -14.22
CA ALA A 114 -7.59 3.14 -15.31
C ALA A 114 -8.17 3.56 -16.67
N ASP A 115 -9.33 4.24 -16.68
CA ASP A 115 -10.03 4.76 -17.85
C ASP A 115 -9.54 6.14 -18.33
N GLY A 116 -8.56 6.75 -17.64
CA GLY A 116 -8.00 8.05 -17.97
C GLY A 116 -8.66 9.24 -17.24
N THR A 117 -9.70 9.01 -16.44
CA THR A 117 -10.29 10.05 -15.58
C THR A 117 -9.24 10.61 -14.61
N PRO A 118 -9.05 11.94 -14.49
CA PRO A 118 -8.05 12.52 -13.59
C PRO A 118 -8.26 12.11 -12.13
N PHE A 119 -7.16 11.83 -11.43
CA PHE A 119 -7.16 11.56 -10.00
C PHE A 119 -6.34 12.62 -9.26
N PHE A 120 -7.01 13.41 -8.43
CA PHE A 120 -6.35 14.33 -7.51
C PHE A 120 -6.12 13.65 -6.16
N TRP A 121 -4.87 13.42 -5.79
CA TRP A 121 -4.52 12.80 -4.51
C TRP A 121 -4.76 13.76 -3.36
N LEU A 122 -5.79 13.48 -2.54
CA LEU A 122 -6.07 14.16 -1.29
C LEU A 122 -6.02 13.13 -0.16
N GLY A 123 -4.84 13.00 0.46
CA GLY A 123 -4.53 11.99 1.45
C GLY A 123 -4.54 12.52 2.89
N ASP A 124 -4.91 11.65 3.84
CA ASP A 124 -4.69 11.84 5.28
C ASP A 124 -3.79 10.72 5.83
N THR A 125 -3.09 10.97 6.93
CA THR A 125 -2.01 10.11 7.42
C THR A 125 -2.40 9.31 8.66
N HIS A 126 -2.27 7.99 8.57
CA HIS A 126 -2.73 6.99 9.54
C HIS A 126 -1.65 5.93 9.80
N TRP A 127 -0.50 6.36 10.33
CA TRP A 127 0.66 5.49 10.50
C TRP A 127 0.43 4.29 11.42
N ALA A 128 -0.52 4.37 12.34
CA ALA A 128 -0.81 3.30 13.29
C ALA A 128 -2.04 2.45 12.89
N PHE A 129 -2.48 2.51 11.62
CA PHE A 129 -3.73 1.89 11.18
C PHE A 129 -3.85 0.40 11.54
N ALA A 130 -2.74 -0.35 11.44
CA ALA A 130 -2.74 -1.81 11.51
C ALA A 130 -3.22 -2.33 12.89
N PHE A 131 -2.89 -1.62 13.97
CA PHE A 131 -3.19 -2.06 15.33
C PHE A 131 -3.32 -0.94 16.36
N GLY A 132 -2.75 0.25 16.13
CA GLY A 132 -2.84 1.36 17.08
C GLY A 132 -4.18 2.11 17.02
N GLU A 133 -4.82 2.13 15.85
CA GLU A 133 -6.19 2.62 15.70
C GLU A 133 -7.18 1.52 16.11
N ARG A 134 -7.75 1.64 17.31
CA ARG A 134 -8.67 0.65 17.88
C ARG A 134 -9.94 0.54 17.05
N TRP A 135 -10.33 -0.70 16.73
CA TRP A 135 -11.50 -0.97 15.91
C TRP A 135 -12.80 -0.92 16.71
N ASP A 136 -12.84 -1.48 17.93
CA ASP A 136 -14.07 -1.60 18.73
C ASP A 136 -14.19 -0.55 19.84
N GLU A 137 -13.26 0.38 19.92
CA GLU A 137 -13.20 1.38 20.97
C GLU A 137 -12.72 2.74 20.43
N SER A 138 -13.05 3.80 21.14
CA SER A 138 -12.50 5.14 20.89
C SER A 138 -12.17 5.86 22.19
N ASN A 139 -11.16 6.74 22.14
CA ASN A 139 -10.89 7.74 23.17
C ASN A 139 -11.53 9.09 22.85
N HIS A 140 -12.20 9.24 21.70
CA HIS A 140 -12.90 10.45 21.30
C HIS A 140 -14.39 10.33 21.67
N PRO A 141 -14.96 11.30 22.42
CA PRO A 141 -16.31 11.18 23.00
C PRO A 141 -17.44 11.07 21.96
N GLN A 142 -17.17 11.46 20.70
CA GLN A 142 -18.15 11.40 19.61
C GLN A 142 -17.95 10.22 18.65
N MET A 143 -17.00 9.32 18.93
CA MET A 143 -16.72 8.16 18.07
C MET A 143 -16.83 6.89 18.90
N THR A 144 -17.38 5.83 18.33
CA THR A 144 -17.41 4.49 18.97
C THR A 144 -16.22 3.63 18.59
N SER A 145 -15.49 4.03 17.54
CA SER A 145 -14.31 3.37 16.99
C SER A 145 -13.28 4.42 16.60
N MET A 146 -12.01 4.25 16.95
CA MET A 146 -10.94 5.13 16.46
C MET A 146 -10.81 4.98 14.95
N PHE A 147 -10.70 3.74 14.46
CA PHE A 147 -10.46 3.47 13.05
C PHE A 147 -11.64 3.88 12.18
N ARG A 148 -12.83 3.32 12.44
CA ARG A 148 -14.02 3.58 11.60
C ARG A 148 -14.45 5.03 11.70
N GLY A 149 -14.52 5.57 12.92
CA GLY A 149 -14.93 6.96 13.15
C GLY A 149 -14.03 7.96 12.44
N MET A 150 -12.71 7.69 12.36
CA MET A 150 -11.79 8.53 11.62
C MET A 150 -11.93 8.35 10.10
N ALA A 151 -12.00 7.12 9.60
CA ALA A 151 -12.19 6.84 8.18
C ALA A 151 -13.48 7.47 7.63
N ASP A 152 -14.60 7.32 8.34
CA ASP A 152 -15.89 7.94 7.99
C ASP A 152 -15.77 9.47 7.95
N ARG A 153 -15.15 10.06 8.98
CA ARG A 153 -14.93 11.51 9.04
C ARG A 153 -14.07 12.01 7.88
N ARG A 154 -13.00 11.30 7.52
CA ARG A 154 -12.16 11.67 6.38
C ARG A 154 -12.91 11.53 5.06
N LYS A 155 -13.79 10.54 4.95
CA LYS A 155 -14.65 10.38 3.78
C LYS A 155 -15.60 11.57 3.62
N GLU A 156 -16.26 11.99 4.70
CA GLU A 156 -17.13 13.17 4.72
C GLU A 156 -16.39 14.47 4.36
N GLN A 157 -15.10 14.56 4.74
CA GLN A 157 -14.24 15.71 4.42
C GLN A 157 -13.68 15.69 2.99
N GLY A 158 -13.95 14.64 2.20
CA GLY A 158 -13.56 14.54 0.80
C GLY A 158 -12.18 13.95 0.54
N TYR A 159 -11.50 13.40 1.55
CA TYR A 159 -10.27 12.65 1.34
C TYR A 159 -10.53 11.39 0.50
N ASN A 160 -9.57 11.03 -0.34
CA ASN A 160 -9.68 9.85 -1.22
C ASN A 160 -8.48 8.90 -1.11
N VAL A 161 -7.44 9.28 -0.37
CA VAL A 161 -6.33 8.40 0.00
C VAL A 161 -6.21 8.31 1.52
N TYR A 162 -6.02 7.10 2.02
CA TYR A 162 -5.71 6.81 3.42
C TYR A 162 -4.26 6.32 3.46
N GLN A 163 -3.32 7.15 3.89
CA GLN A 163 -1.89 6.81 3.87
C GLN A 163 -1.52 6.07 5.15
N THR A 164 -0.96 4.87 5.00
CA THR A 164 -0.78 3.94 6.11
C THR A 164 0.57 3.25 6.08
N ASN A 165 0.93 2.65 7.21
CA ASN A 165 2.10 1.79 7.31
C ASN A 165 1.77 0.60 8.21
N LEU A 166 2.18 -0.60 7.82
CA LEU A 166 1.99 -1.79 8.64
C LEU A 166 2.72 -1.67 9.99
N ARG A 167 3.80 -0.90 10.04
CA ARG A 167 4.69 -0.83 11.21
C ARG A 167 5.07 -2.23 11.69
N SER A 168 5.53 -3.04 10.74
CA SER A 168 6.07 -4.37 11.02
C SER A 168 7.45 -4.32 11.70
N ASP A 169 7.95 -3.12 12.01
CA ASP A 169 9.09 -2.94 12.89
C ASP A 169 8.82 -3.53 14.28
N SER A 170 9.66 -4.46 14.71
CA SER A 170 9.56 -5.11 16.02
C SER A 170 10.29 -4.35 17.14
N TRP A 171 10.83 -3.16 16.85
CA TRP A 171 11.78 -2.46 17.72
C TRP A 171 11.22 -2.10 19.10
N LYS A 172 9.92 -1.82 19.20
CA LYS A 172 9.29 -1.40 20.47
C LYS A 172 8.66 -2.53 21.27
N GLU A 173 8.14 -3.56 20.59
CA GLU A 173 7.32 -4.59 21.24
C GLU A 173 8.06 -5.93 21.39
N HIS A 174 9.25 -6.08 20.78
CA HIS A 174 10.06 -7.30 20.74
C HIS A 174 9.34 -8.57 20.28
N LYS A 175 8.12 -8.43 19.73
CA LYS A 175 7.29 -9.51 19.22
C LYS A 175 6.61 -9.07 17.93
N SER A 176 6.71 -9.87 16.88
CA SER A 176 5.98 -9.64 15.64
C SER A 176 4.48 -9.89 15.83
N ARG A 177 3.66 -9.04 15.19
CA ARG A 177 2.21 -9.27 15.02
C ARG A 177 1.89 -9.98 13.71
N TYR A 178 2.84 -9.99 12.78
CA TYR A 178 2.68 -10.47 11.41
C TYR A 178 3.07 -11.94 11.27
N TRP A 179 3.86 -12.44 12.21
CA TRP A 179 4.44 -13.78 12.21
C TRP A 179 4.04 -14.51 13.50
N LYS A 180 3.76 -15.80 13.41
CA LYS A 180 3.30 -16.64 14.52
C LYS A 180 4.34 -16.72 15.65
N THR A 181 5.62 -16.68 15.28
CA THR A 181 6.75 -16.67 16.19
C THR A 181 7.75 -15.61 15.76
N ASP A 182 8.67 -15.25 16.66
CA ASP A 182 9.81 -14.37 16.34
C ASP A 182 11.00 -15.14 15.72
N ALA A 183 10.78 -16.40 15.33
CA ALA A 183 11.76 -17.15 14.57
C ALA A 183 11.84 -16.64 13.13
N THR A 184 12.91 -17.00 12.41
CA THR A 184 13.13 -16.63 11.01
C THR A 184 12.40 -17.57 10.03
N ASP A 185 11.32 -18.22 10.47
CA ASP A 185 10.52 -19.13 9.65
C ASP A 185 9.37 -18.41 8.93
N ASP A 186 9.06 -17.17 9.30
CA ASP A 186 8.09 -16.29 8.63
C ASP A 186 6.72 -16.94 8.42
N VAL A 187 6.27 -17.78 9.36
CA VAL A 187 4.92 -18.35 9.32
C VAL A 187 3.91 -17.24 9.68
N PRO A 188 2.98 -16.86 8.78
CA PRO A 188 2.06 -15.74 9.05
C PRO A 188 1.16 -15.96 10.28
N ASP A 189 0.96 -14.93 11.10
CA ASP A 189 -0.07 -14.94 12.15
C ASP A 189 -1.45 -14.65 11.54
N VAL A 190 -2.06 -15.69 10.97
CA VAL A 190 -3.36 -15.62 10.29
C VAL A 190 -4.44 -14.95 11.15
N ALA A 191 -4.43 -15.14 12.47
CA ALA A 191 -5.42 -14.55 13.35
C ALA A 191 -5.30 -13.02 13.39
N PHE A 192 -4.07 -12.47 13.38
CA PHE A 192 -3.87 -11.04 13.28
C PHE A 192 -4.38 -10.49 11.94
N TYR A 193 -4.05 -11.14 10.81
CA TYR A 193 -4.55 -10.68 9.52
C TYR A 193 -6.07 -10.71 9.44
N GLN A 194 -6.72 -11.81 9.83
CA GLN A 194 -8.17 -11.96 9.79
C GLN A 194 -8.89 -10.98 10.72
N ASN A 195 -8.42 -10.87 11.96
CA ASN A 195 -9.12 -10.09 12.97
C ASN A 195 -8.77 -8.60 12.91
N GLU A 196 -7.62 -8.21 12.37
CA GLU A 196 -7.23 -6.80 12.33
C GLU A 196 -7.15 -6.22 10.91
N LEU A 197 -6.36 -6.83 10.03
CA LEU A 197 -6.04 -6.21 8.75
C LEU A 197 -7.13 -6.39 7.69
N ASP A 198 -7.71 -7.59 7.55
CA ASP A 198 -8.77 -7.88 6.58
C ASP A 198 -9.93 -6.90 6.73
N ARG A 199 -10.43 -6.73 7.97
CA ARG A 199 -11.55 -5.83 8.27
C ARG A 199 -11.21 -4.37 7.95
N ARG A 200 -9.98 -3.92 8.22
CA ARG A 200 -9.55 -2.54 7.95
C ARG A 200 -9.37 -2.26 6.46
N MET A 201 -8.69 -3.17 5.76
CA MET A 201 -8.45 -3.06 4.32
C MET A 201 -9.77 -3.05 3.56
N GLN A 202 -10.71 -3.94 3.93
CA GLN A 202 -12.03 -4.01 3.31
C GLN A 202 -12.87 -2.75 3.62
N TYR A 203 -12.83 -2.26 4.86
CA TYR A 203 -13.58 -1.06 5.24
C TYR A 203 -13.15 0.19 4.46
N LEU A 204 -11.84 0.40 4.30
CA LEU A 204 -11.33 1.51 3.48
C LEU A 204 -11.77 1.36 2.02
N ALA A 205 -11.70 0.14 1.47
CA ALA A 205 -12.12 -0.16 0.12
C ALA A 205 -13.63 0.10 -0.08
N ASP A 206 -14.47 -0.27 0.89
CA ASP A 206 -15.92 -0.03 0.86
C ASP A 206 -16.31 1.44 1.05
N LEU A 207 -15.45 2.25 1.65
CA LEU A 207 -15.58 3.72 1.65
C LEU A 207 -15.06 4.36 0.34
N GLY A 208 -14.42 3.58 -0.53
CA GLY A 208 -13.80 4.05 -1.77
C GLY A 208 -12.50 4.81 -1.56
N PHE A 209 -11.81 4.60 -0.43
CA PHE A 209 -10.44 5.05 -0.25
C PHE A 209 -9.48 4.18 -1.07
N ILE A 210 -8.39 4.80 -1.47
CA ILE A 210 -7.18 4.10 -1.89
C ILE A 210 -6.25 4.04 -0.69
N ASN A 211 -5.82 2.86 -0.28
CA ASN A 211 -4.85 2.73 0.81
C ASN A 211 -3.42 2.84 0.26
N ALA A 212 -2.72 3.92 0.61
CA ALA A 212 -1.30 4.08 0.29
C ALA A 212 -0.47 3.41 1.39
N LEU A 213 -0.17 2.12 1.18
CA LEU A 213 0.29 1.19 2.21
C LEU A 213 1.80 0.95 2.15
N GLY A 214 2.50 1.28 3.24
CA GLY A 214 3.90 0.94 3.47
C GLY A 214 4.05 -0.38 4.22
N PHE A 215 5.04 -1.21 3.86
CA PHE A 215 5.26 -2.52 4.48
C PHE A 215 5.92 -2.42 5.87
N ALA A 216 6.77 -1.42 6.09
CA ALA A 216 7.48 -1.21 7.34
C ALA A 216 8.08 0.21 7.42
N TRP A 217 8.88 0.47 8.45
CA TRP A 217 9.78 1.62 8.49
C TRP A 217 11.19 1.25 8.01
N SER A 218 12.02 2.25 7.68
CA SER A 218 13.35 2.01 7.09
C SER A 218 14.21 1.01 7.85
N GLY A 219 14.25 1.13 9.17
CA GLY A 219 15.05 0.26 10.06
C GLY A 219 14.66 -1.22 10.01
N SER A 220 13.43 -1.58 9.61
CA SER A 220 13.03 -2.99 9.52
C SER A 220 13.85 -3.80 8.51
N ILE A 221 14.57 -3.12 7.61
CA ILE A 221 15.49 -3.80 6.69
C ILE A 221 16.61 -4.56 7.42
N GLU A 222 16.92 -4.20 8.67
CA GLU A 222 17.88 -4.90 9.52
C GLU A 222 17.41 -6.32 9.89
N GLN A 223 16.11 -6.60 9.80
CA GLN A 223 15.55 -7.95 9.94
C GLN A 223 15.87 -8.85 8.73
N GLY A 224 16.36 -8.27 7.63
CA GLY A 224 16.78 -8.97 6.42
C GLY A 224 15.89 -8.69 5.21
N VAL A 225 16.52 -8.58 4.03
CA VAL A 225 15.81 -8.30 2.77
C VAL A 225 14.79 -9.39 2.43
N GLU A 226 15.14 -10.67 2.62
CA GLU A 226 14.22 -11.78 2.33
C GLU A 226 13.02 -11.79 3.28
N HIS A 227 13.21 -11.45 4.55
CA HIS A 227 12.12 -11.28 5.51
C HIS A 227 11.11 -10.21 5.05
N GLN A 228 11.62 -9.06 4.57
CA GLN A 228 10.77 -8.00 4.02
C GLN A 228 10.08 -8.40 2.71
N LYS A 229 10.75 -9.20 1.86
CA LYS A 229 10.12 -9.79 0.65
C LYS A 229 9.01 -10.77 1.00
N HIS A 230 9.18 -11.57 2.05
CA HIS A 230 8.16 -12.48 2.55
C HIS A 230 6.92 -11.72 3.05
N LEU A 231 7.11 -10.64 3.81
CA LEU A 231 6.00 -9.76 4.20
C LEU A 231 5.31 -9.19 2.96
N ALA A 232 6.07 -8.62 2.03
CA ALA A 232 5.52 -8.07 0.78
C ALA A 232 4.75 -9.13 -0.03
N ARG A 233 5.29 -10.34 -0.19
CA ARG A 233 4.62 -11.48 -0.87
C ARG A 233 3.25 -11.74 -0.28
N TYR A 234 3.17 -11.86 1.04
CA TYR A 234 1.93 -12.19 1.73
C TYR A 234 0.90 -11.06 1.63
N ILE A 235 1.34 -9.81 1.80
CA ILE A 235 0.49 -8.61 1.70
C ILE A 235 -0.04 -8.41 0.27
N ILE A 236 0.80 -8.56 -0.75
CA ILE A 236 0.40 -8.45 -2.16
C ILE A 236 -0.62 -9.54 -2.49
N ALA A 237 -0.37 -10.79 -2.10
CA ALA A 237 -1.28 -11.91 -2.35
C ALA A 237 -2.66 -11.69 -1.70
N ARG A 238 -2.67 -11.23 -0.45
CA ARG A 238 -3.90 -11.05 0.36
C ARG A 238 -4.70 -9.79 0.00
N TYR A 239 -4.03 -8.66 -0.25
CA TYR A 239 -4.69 -7.35 -0.39
C TYR A 239 -4.50 -6.68 -1.74
N GLY A 240 -3.61 -7.16 -2.62
CA GLY A 240 -3.32 -6.50 -3.90
C GLY A 240 -4.46 -6.50 -4.93
N ALA A 241 -5.63 -7.07 -4.61
CA ALA A 241 -6.84 -6.91 -5.42
C ALA A 241 -7.81 -5.84 -4.87
N LEU A 242 -7.46 -5.17 -3.78
CA LEU A 242 -8.17 -4.00 -3.24
C LEU A 242 -7.58 -2.71 -3.83
N PRO A 243 -8.29 -1.57 -3.70
CA PRO A 243 -7.74 -0.24 -3.95
C PRO A 243 -6.50 0.09 -3.09
N VAL A 244 -5.31 -0.21 -3.59
CA VAL A 244 -4.05 0.03 -2.89
C VAL A 244 -3.01 0.71 -3.78
N VAL A 245 -2.05 1.37 -3.14
CA VAL A 245 -0.80 1.87 -3.72
C VAL A 245 0.32 1.47 -2.78
N TRP A 246 1.42 0.95 -3.31
CA TRP A 246 2.55 0.49 -2.49
C TRP A 246 3.49 1.66 -2.21
N THR A 247 3.67 2.05 -0.94
CA THR A 247 4.61 3.12 -0.54
C THR A 247 5.94 2.60 0.00
N LEU A 248 6.17 1.29 -0.17
CA LEU A 248 7.37 0.53 0.18
C LEU A 248 7.69 0.58 1.68
N SER A 249 8.32 1.65 2.14
CA SER A 249 8.75 1.83 3.52
C SER A 249 8.71 3.30 3.90
N GLY A 250 8.37 3.57 5.16
CA GLY A 250 8.40 4.92 5.72
C GLY A 250 9.83 5.39 5.92
N GLU A 251 10.15 6.58 5.39
CA GLU A 251 11.46 7.23 5.54
C GLU A 251 12.58 6.32 5.05
N VAL A 252 12.40 5.76 3.85
CA VAL A 252 13.06 4.54 3.37
C VAL A 252 14.59 4.54 3.49
N ALA A 253 15.25 5.69 3.37
CA ALA A 253 16.70 5.79 3.49
C ALA A 253 17.22 5.85 4.94
N GLY A 254 16.36 6.14 5.91
CA GLY A 254 16.72 6.41 7.30
C GLY A 254 17.56 7.67 7.48
N TYR A 255 17.70 8.09 8.73
CA TYR A 255 18.44 9.32 9.09
C TYR A 255 19.89 9.09 9.50
N PHE A 256 20.33 7.84 9.69
CA PHE A 256 21.71 7.53 10.07
C PHE A 256 22.63 7.49 8.85
N PRO A 257 23.62 8.39 8.73
CA PRO A 257 24.46 8.50 7.54
C PRO A 257 25.40 7.30 7.37
N GLY A 258 25.99 7.16 6.18
CA GLY A 258 26.96 6.13 5.87
C GLY A 258 26.33 4.75 5.65
N LYS A 259 26.95 3.70 6.20
CA LYS A 259 26.57 2.31 5.96
C LYS A 259 25.09 1.97 6.26
N PRO A 260 24.47 2.44 7.37
CA PRO A 260 23.06 2.18 7.65
C PRO A 260 22.14 2.68 6.53
N ARG A 261 22.30 3.95 6.12
CA ARG A 261 21.55 4.54 5.00
C ARG A 261 21.76 3.79 3.68
N GLU A 262 23.00 3.47 3.33
CA GLU A 262 23.27 2.70 2.10
C GLU A 262 22.60 1.33 2.12
N THR A 263 22.59 0.69 3.30
CA THR A 263 21.96 -0.63 3.50
C THR A 263 20.45 -0.52 3.34
N ALA A 264 19.83 0.52 3.89
CA ALA A 264 18.40 0.76 3.75
C ALA A 264 18.00 1.01 2.30
N ILE A 265 18.71 1.91 1.59
CA ILE A 265 18.44 2.21 0.17
C ILE A 265 18.62 0.95 -0.69
N LYS A 266 19.72 0.20 -0.51
CA LYS A 266 19.96 -1.01 -1.32
C LYS A 266 18.96 -2.11 -1.00
N GLY A 267 18.65 -2.33 0.28
CA GLY A 267 17.76 -3.39 0.72
C GLY A 267 16.31 -3.15 0.30
N TRP A 268 15.77 -1.95 0.53
CA TRP A 268 14.40 -1.63 0.14
C TRP A 268 14.21 -1.61 -1.38
N ARG A 269 15.23 -1.24 -2.15
CA ARG A 269 15.21 -1.41 -3.62
C ARG A 269 14.98 -2.86 -4.03
N GLU A 270 15.64 -3.82 -3.38
CA GLU A 270 15.45 -5.24 -3.69
C GLU A 270 14.06 -5.75 -3.31
N VAL A 271 13.45 -5.19 -2.25
CA VAL A 271 12.04 -5.44 -1.92
C VAL A 271 11.11 -4.84 -2.98
N ALA A 272 11.36 -3.61 -3.44
CA ALA A 272 10.52 -2.94 -4.43
C ALA A 272 10.50 -3.64 -5.80
N LYS A 273 11.65 -4.14 -6.26
CA LYS A 273 11.73 -5.00 -7.47
C LYS A 273 10.96 -6.31 -7.29
N TYR A 274 10.99 -6.86 -6.09
CA TYR A 274 10.21 -8.07 -5.77
C TYR A 274 8.71 -7.76 -5.80
N VAL A 275 8.26 -6.65 -5.23
CA VAL A 275 6.86 -6.21 -5.30
C VAL A 275 6.41 -6.05 -6.75
N GLU A 276 7.18 -5.33 -7.58
CA GLU A 276 6.88 -5.13 -9.02
C GLU A 276 6.72 -6.47 -9.76
N LYS A 277 7.59 -7.44 -9.46
CA LYS A 277 7.51 -8.78 -10.05
C LYS A 277 6.27 -9.57 -9.62
N MET A 278 5.81 -9.38 -8.39
CA MET A 278 4.73 -10.18 -7.78
C MET A 278 3.34 -9.56 -7.98
N ASP A 279 3.26 -8.26 -8.22
CA ASP A 279 1.99 -7.55 -8.41
C ASP A 279 1.39 -7.82 -9.80
N GLY A 280 0.29 -8.57 -9.81
CA GLY A 280 -0.40 -8.95 -11.04
C GLY A 280 -1.22 -7.84 -11.72
N TYR A 281 -1.38 -6.67 -11.10
CA TYR A 281 -2.22 -5.58 -11.60
C TYR A 281 -1.43 -4.42 -12.19
N GLY A 282 -0.12 -4.33 -11.92
CA GLY A 282 0.67 -3.13 -12.20
C GLY A 282 0.25 -1.98 -11.28
N THR A 283 -0.05 -2.30 -10.02
CA THR A 283 -0.40 -1.35 -8.98
C THR A 283 0.69 -0.30 -8.83
N LEU A 284 0.31 0.98 -8.71
CA LEU A 284 1.29 2.05 -8.49
C LEU A 284 2.17 1.77 -7.27
N GLN A 285 3.46 2.02 -7.43
CA GLN A 285 4.47 1.87 -6.40
C GLN A 285 5.35 3.12 -6.28
N THR A 286 5.68 3.47 -5.04
CA THR A 286 6.58 4.56 -4.68
C THR A 286 7.38 4.16 -3.43
N ALA A 287 8.20 5.07 -2.92
CA ALA A 287 8.81 4.98 -1.61
C ALA A 287 8.57 6.27 -0.84
N HIS A 288 8.17 6.17 0.43
CA HIS A 288 8.05 7.33 1.30
C HIS A 288 9.44 7.84 1.69
N TYR A 289 9.83 9.00 1.14
CA TYR A 289 11.16 9.55 1.33
C TYR A 289 11.36 10.16 2.72
N THR A 290 12.64 10.22 3.10
CA THR A 290 13.18 10.94 4.26
C THR A 290 13.07 12.44 4.05
N ASN A 291 12.94 13.20 5.14
CA ASN A 291 13.01 14.67 5.09
C ASN A 291 14.43 15.14 4.74
N GLU A 292 14.64 15.53 3.48
CA GLU A 292 15.95 15.92 2.96
C GLU A 292 15.94 17.29 2.26
N ARG A 293 17.12 17.93 2.26
CA ARG A 293 17.36 19.21 1.58
C ARG A 293 18.71 19.17 0.87
N PRO A 294 18.76 19.18 -0.47
CA PRO A 294 17.64 19.13 -1.42
C PRO A 294 16.77 17.86 -1.24
N PHE A 295 15.55 17.88 -1.78
CA PHE A 295 14.65 16.72 -1.72
C PHE A 295 15.32 15.49 -2.34
N ALA A 296 15.10 14.34 -1.71
CA ALA A 296 15.70 13.08 -2.12
C ALA A 296 15.26 12.63 -3.52
N ASP A 297 16.16 11.94 -4.21
CA ASP A 297 16.00 11.46 -5.58
C ASP A 297 16.56 10.04 -5.80
N TYR A 298 16.98 9.34 -4.73
CA TYR A 298 17.76 8.09 -4.82
C TYR A 298 17.07 6.91 -5.52
N TYR A 299 15.77 6.98 -5.82
CA TYR A 299 15.06 6.02 -6.68
C TYR A 299 14.42 6.64 -7.92
N TYR A 300 14.69 7.91 -8.23
CA TYR A 300 13.99 8.62 -9.28
C TYR A 300 14.11 7.92 -10.64
N ASP A 301 15.23 7.28 -10.94
CA ASP A 301 15.47 6.59 -12.22
C ASP A 301 15.08 5.10 -12.20
N GLU A 302 14.60 4.58 -11.07
CA GLU A 302 14.14 3.19 -11.00
C GLU A 302 12.82 3.01 -11.76
N SER A 303 12.68 1.91 -12.51
CA SER A 303 11.48 1.63 -13.32
C SER A 303 10.23 1.41 -12.47
N TRP A 304 10.41 0.80 -11.29
CA TRP A 304 9.35 0.44 -10.37
C TRP A 304 8.84 1.63 -9.52
N PHE A 305 9.51 2.78 -9.60
CA PHE A 305 9.18 3.98 -8.84
C PHE A 305 8.29 4.89 -9.68
N ASP A 306 6.97 4.79 -9.55
CA ASP A 306 6.02 5.43 -10.47
C ASP A 306 5.87 6.94 -10.25
N PHE A 307 5.95 7.37 -9.00
CA PHE A 307 5.77 8.77 -8.61
C PHE A 307 6.56 9.09 -7.34
N VAL A 308 6.81 10.38 -7.11
CA VAL A 308 7.52 10.87 -5.93
C VAL A 308 6.54 11.06 -4.78
N LEU A 309 6.84 10.42 -3.63
CA LEU A 309 6.18 10.63 -2.36
C LEU A 309 7.17 11.28 -1.39
N ASN A 310 7.23 12.61 -1.45
CA ASN A 310 8.21 13.42 -0.73
C ASN A 310 7.85 13.64 0.74
N GLN A 311 8.87 13.94 1.55
CA GLN A 311 8.71 14.47 2.89
C GLN A 311 9.42 15.82 3.02
N ALA A 312 8.70 16.91 3.32
CA ALA A 312 9.29 18.25 3.49
C ALA A 312 9.31 18.77 4.94
N GLY A 313 8.52 18.17 5.84
CA GLY A 313 8.50 18.47 7.28
C GLY A 313 9.11 17.33 8.09
N HIS A 314 9.09 17.32 9.43
CA HIS A 314 8.43 18.28 10.33
C HIS A 314 9.36 19.41 10.77
N GLY A 315 8.83 20.36 11.54
CA GLY A 315 9.66 21.37 12.18
C GLY A 315 9.26 22.81 11.91
N ASP A 316 10.02 23.72 12.52
CA ASP A 316 9.93 25.16 12.37
C ASP A 316 10.60 25.64 11.07
N PHE A 317 11.24 24.70 10.36
CA PHE A 317 11.96 25.00 9.14
C PHE A 317 11.00 25.58 8.09
N PRO A 318 11.23 26.81 7.62
CA PRO A 318 10.33 27.47 6.70
C PRO A 318 10.40 26.79 5.34
N ILE A 319 9.40 25.94 5.06
CA ILE A 319 9.29 25.26 3.77
C ILE A 319 9.25 26.31 2.65
N ASN A 320 10.17 26.16 1.69
CA ASN A 320 10.39 27.12 0.61
C ASN A 320 9.88 26.55 -0.73
N PRO A 321 9.03 27.30 -1.47
CA PRO A 321 8.55 26.87 -2.77
C PRO A 321 9.66 26.67 -3.81
N SER A 322 10.84 27.27 -3.62
CA SER A 322 11.99 27.09 -4.52
C SER A 322 12.49 25.64 -4.57
N TRP A 323 12.37 24.86 -3.49
CA TRP A 323 12.79 23.46 -3.49
C TRP A 323 11.89 22.60 -4.39
N TYR A 324 10.58 22.80 -4.32
CA TYR A 324 9.64 22.14 -5.24
C TYR A 324 9.89 22.53 -6.69
N ARG A 325 10.20 23.81 -6.96
CA ARG A 325 10.54 24.28 -8.31
C ARG A 325 11.84 23.66 -8.83
N ALA A 326 12.88 23.65 -7.99
CA ALA A 326 14.17 23.07 -8.34
C ALA A 326 14.02 21.58 -8.64
N TYR A 327 13.37 20.84 -7.74
CA TYR A 327 13.11 19.42 -7.92
C TYR A 327 12.31 19.16 -9.19
N ARG A 328 11.18 19.83 -9.42
CA ARG A 328 10.37 19.61 -10.64
C ARG A 328 11.10 20.01 -11.94
N LYS A 329 12.07 20.93 -11.87
CA LYS A 329 12.89 21.33 -13.02
C LYS A 329 13.89 20.23 -13.38
N GLU A 330 14.47 19.58 -12.39
CA GLU A 330 15.43 18.48 -12.54
C GLU A 330 14.73 17.14 -12.81
N HIS A 331 13.61 16.92 -12.14
CA HIS A 331 12.85 15.68 -12.03
C HIS A 331 11.38 15.89 -12.44
N GLY A 332 11.15 16.19 -13.72
CA GLY A 332 9.83 16.57 -14.26
C GLY A 332 9.03 15.46 -14.96
N THR A 333 9.50 14.21 -14.99
CA THR A 333 8.93 13.09 -15.76
C THR A 333 8.08 12.12 -14.94
N LYS A 334 8.02 12.29 -13.62
CA LYS A 334 7.17 11.51 -12.70
C LYS A 334 6.27 12.45 -11.89
N PRO A 335 5.03 12.04 -11.54
CA PRO A 335 4.18 12.83 -10.66
C PRO A 335 4.86 13.09 -9.32
N PHE A 336 4.58 14.25 -8.71
CA PHE A 336 5.12 14.63 -7.42
C PHE A 336 3.99 14.86 -6.43
N ILE A 337 4.01 14.12 -5.32
CA ILE A 337 3.11 14.24 -4.19
C ILE A 337 3.94 14.56 -2.95
N GLU A 338 3.53 15.59 -2.23
CA GLU A 338 4.03 15.86 -0.88
C GLU A 338 3.28 14.94 0.08
N GLY A 339 3.92 13.81 0.43
CA GLY A 339 3.30 12.72 1.20
C GLY A 339 3.36 12.91 2.71
N GLU A 340 4.33 13.66 3.21
CA GLU A 340 4.45 13.98 4.63
C GLU A 340 5.09 15.36 4.81
N SER A 341 4.38 16.29 5.43
CA SER A 341 4.92 17.62 5.65
C SER A 341 4.75 18.08 7.09
N LEU A 342 3.94 19.10 7.35
CA LEU A 342 3.59 19.48 8.71
C LEU A 342 2.32 18.73 9.12
N TYR A 343 2.31 18.17 10.33
CA TYR A 343 1.09 17.70 10.96
C TYR A 343 0.49 18.80 11.82
N GLU A 344 -0.79 19.11 11.61
CA GLU A 344 -1.52 20.06 12.45
C GLU A 344 -1.48 19.58 13.91
N TYR A 345 -1.31 20.52 14.85
CA TYR A 345 -1.16 20.26 16.28
C TYR A 345 0.06 19.45 16.72
N CYS A 346 0.93 19.03 15.79
CA CYS A 346 2.24 18.48 16.15
C CYS A 346 3.20 19.63 16.52
N SER A 347 4.06 19.39 17.51
CA SER A 347 5.18 20.29 17.81
C SER A 347 6.30 20.05 16.82
N THR A 348 6.89 21.12 16.34
CA THR A 348 8.12 21.10 15.54
C THR A 348 9.25 20.42 16.31
N LEU A 349 10.05 19.57 15.63
CA LEU A 349 11.22 18.90 16.23
C LEU A 349 12.22 19.93 16.81
N GLU A 350 12.89 19.51 17.88
CA GLU A 350 13.31 20.35 19.02
C GLU A 350 14.51 21.30 18.79
N GLU A 351 15.13 21.33 17.60
CA GLU A 351 16.40 22.04 17.43
C GLU A 351 16.27 23.57 17.42
N ASN A 352 15.10 24.12 17.10
CA ASN A 352 14.87 25.57 16.98
C ASN A 352 13.71 26.10 17.85
N GLY A 353 13.19 25.29 18.77
CA GLY A 353 12.07 25.63 19.66
C GLY A 353 10.72 25.01 19.26
N THR A 354 9.82 24.93 20.22
CA THR A 354 8.49 24.34 20.06
C THR A 354 7.51 25.36 19.50
N ARG A 355 7.09 25.17 18.25
CA ARG A 355 5.92 25.86 17.70
C ARG A 355 4.87 24.81 17.33
N LEU A 356 3.62 25.09 17.70
CA LEU A 356 2.49 24.30 17.25
C LEU A 356 2.24 24.57 15.76
N CYS A 357 2.20 23.52 14.93
CA CYS A 357 1.76 23.69 13.55
C CYS A 357 0.28 24.05 13.51
N THR A 358 -0.05 25.20 12.95
CA THR A 358 -1.43 25.66 12.78
C THR A 358 -2.01 25.21 11.44
N ASP A 359 -3.33 25.24 11.34
CA ASP A 359 -4.10 25.09 10.10
C ASP A 359 -3.58 25.97 8.94
N ALA A 360 -3.17 27.21 9.23
CA ALA A 360 -2.64 28.15 8.25
C ALA A 360 -1.27 27.71 7.70
N MET A 361 -0.42 27.13 8.54
CA MET A 361 0.87 26.58 8.12
C MET A 361 0.66 25.36 7.23
N LEU A 362 -0.25 24.45 7.62
CA LEU A 362 -0.62 23.29 6.82
C LEU A 362 -1.14 23.70 5.43
N ARG A 363 -2.11 24.64 5.38
CA ARG A 363 -2.64 25.17 4.12
C ARG A 363 -1.53 25.76 3.26
N ARG A 364 -0.66 26.59 3.82
CA ARG A 364 0.46 27.21 3.08
C ARG A 364 1.29 26.15 2.36
N VAL A 365 1.66 25.07 3.04
CA VAL A 365 2.49 24.02 2.45
C VAL A 365 1.72 23.22 1.39
N ALA A 366 0.46 22.88 1.65
CA ALA A 366 -0.39 22.20 0.66
C ALA A 366 -0.48 22.98 -0.66
N TYR A 367 -0.77 24.29 -0.60
CA TYR A 367 -0.82 25.13 -1.81
C TYR A 367 0.55 25.35 -2.46
N MET A 368 1.64 25.37 -1.69
CA MET A 368 3.00 25.46 -2.25
C MET A 368 3.40 24.21 -3.03
N ALA A 369 3.10 23.02 -2.51
CA ALA A 369 3.42 21.76 -3.18
C ALA A 369 2.64 21.58 -4.50
N VAL A 370 1.37 22.00 -4.52
CA VAL A 370 0.48 21.91 -5.69
C VAL A 370 0.76 23.04 -6.71
N GLN A 371 1.07 24.26 -6.25
CA GLN A 371 1.23 25.44 -7.11
C GLN A 371 2.58 26.16 -6.90
N PRO A 372 3.73 25.49 -7.09
CA PRO A 372 5.03 26.04 -6.70
C PRO A 372 5.49 27.24 -7.54
N ILE A 373 4.79 27.60 -8.62
CA ILE A 373 5.16 28.70 -9.54
C ILE A 373 4.50 30.04 -9.14
N LYS A 374 3.43 30.02 -8.34
CA LYS A 374 2.64 31.23 -8.00
C LYS A 374 3.07 31.93 -6.69
N TRP A 375 4.10 31.41 -6.01
CA TRP A 375 4.63 31.89 -4.72
C TRP A 375 6.12 32.18 -4.84
#